data_AF-A0A1X7UCZ3-F1
#
_entry.id   AF-A0A1X7UCZ3-F1
#
_cell.length_a   1.000
_cell.length_b   1.000
_cell.length_c   1.000
_cell.angle_alpha   90.00
_cell.angle_beta   90.00
_cell.angle_gamma   90.00
#
_symmetry.space_group_name_H-M   'P 1'
#
loop_
_entity.id
_entity.type
_entity.pdbx_description
1 polymer ?
#
loop_
_entity_poly.entity_id
_entity_poly.type
_entity_poly.pdbx_seq_one_letter_code
_entity_poly.pdbx_strand_id
1 'polypeptide(L)'
;MTRLALLVLLLATVNCSPTSKRNWSGPGPDKNDDHSLAVKPEDKEESNLDLGKPEDKEESNLDLGEEYTEEKKDDLDEDKKDELDLEDDNHDKNTDNKADSNKDEDGEKDNFKAEIAELTKEVTQVSYNLSGEYGSGKDVIEGDIKITPEQAAIFKRGGWDELVNSEAWLFNHGKWSRNIPYTINRVATREVNALHASIRMFHEHTCLRFTTKRSYNRDYIRFVSQGGCWSYLGKQPPGRYARPQLVSLASGCNLAVPAHEIMHALGRFHEQSRADRDRYVRILTGNIRSGREGNFRRQTTSDSQSLPYDYLSLMHYGRYAFSRNGRPTIVPIPDASVTIGQRNRVSMYDIQHINIRYCPERALRLVGGRGSYEGRVEVYWNEQWGTVCDDSFDRNDSRVICKYMGFPDVAATYGRARFGRGTGPIVMDDLRCAGNEYSPFACPMRTIGTHNCGHHKDASVRCQKNVRLVRGRVNSRVAYGRLEVYAEGRWGTVCDDLFDINDAHVVCRQLGYRRASCVYPRARYGRGTLPILMDNVQCTGGEAQITHCPSTPIGEHNCRHSEDVSVRCVN
;
A
#
# COMPACT_ATOMS: atom_id res chain seq x y z
N MET A 1 -31.20 -34.58 39.79
CA MET A 1 -32.10 -33.40 39.86
C MET A 1 -31.35 -32.32 40.64
N THR A 2 -31.29 -31.03 40.32
CA THR A 2 -31.73 -30.27 39.12
C THR A 2 -31.15 -28.85 39.22
N ARG A 3 -30.75 -28.23 38.09
CA ARG A 3 -30.31 -26.81 37.95
C ARG A 3 -28.98 -26.50 38.68
N LEU A 4 -28.22 -25.46 38.31
CA LEU A 4 -28.35 -24.49 37.21
C LEU A 4 -26.97 -24.25 36.58
N ALA A 5 -26.90 -23.95 35.28
CA ALA A 5 -25.65 -23.56 34.61
C ALA A 5 -25.62 -22.05 34.34
N LEU A 6 -24.47 -21.40 34.52
CA LEU A 6 -24.05 -20.19 33.79
C LEU A 6 -22.56 -19.92 34.05
N LEU A 7 -21.71 -19.94 33.02
CA LEU A 7 -20.34 -19.39 33.11
C LEU A 7 -19.94 -18.65 31.83
N VAL A 8 -20.45 -17.42 31.73
CA VAL A 8 -19.83 -16.24 31.10
C VAL A 8 -19.00 -16.48 29.83
N LEU A 9 -19.65 -16.37 28.67
CA LEU A 9 -18.99 -16.10 27.40
C LEU A 9 -18.83 -14.57 27.25
N LEU A 10 -17.71 -14.03 27.74
CA LEU A 10 -17.43 -12.59 27.73
C LEU A 10 -16.86 -12.14 26.36
N LEU A 11 -17.74 -12.02 25.37
CA LEU A 11 -17.47 -11.14 24.24
C LEU A 11 -17.26 -9.72 24.78
N ALA A 12 -16.12 -9.09 24.43
CA ALA A 12 -15.75 -7.77 24.91
C ALA A 12 -16.52 -6.65 24.18
N THR A 13 -17.86 -6.70 24.24
CA THR A 13 -18.74 -5.62 23.78
C THR A 13 -18.57 -4.40 24.68
N VAL A 14 -17.61 -3.53 24.32
CA VAL A 14 -17.54 -2.17 24.86
C VAL A 14 -18.93 -1.56 24.71
N ASN A 15 -19.56 -1.24 25.83
CA ASN A 15 -20.99 -0.94 25.86
C ASN A 15 -21.22 0.48 25.31
N CYS A 16 -21.32 0.57 23.98
CA CYS A 16 -21.29 1.80 23.20
C CYS A 16 -22.63 2.54 23.21
N SER A 17 -23.14 2.79 24.42
CA SER A 17 -24.34 3.57 24.68
C SER A 17 -24.21 4.99 24.10
N PRO A 18 -25.24 5.50 23.41
CA PRO A 18 -25.34 6.94 23.21
C PRO A 18 -25.45 7.62 24.58
N THR A 19 -24.76 8.75 24.77
CA THR A 19 -24.89 9.58 25.97
C THR A 19 -26.36 9.89 26.22
N SER A 20 -26.89 9.52 27.38
CA SER A 20 -28.30 9.68 27.72
C SER A 20 -28.77 11.12 27.52
N LYS A 21 -29.94 11.31 26.91
CA LYS A 21 -30.67 12.58 27.02
C LYS A 21 -30.98 12.81 28.50
N ARG A 22 -30.22 13.69 29.17
CA ARG A 22 -30.65 14.24 30.46
C ARG A 22 -31.76 15.24 30.17
N ASN A 23 -33.01 14.78 30.27
CA ASN A 23 -34.13 15.69 30.37
C ASN A 23 -33.95 16.49 31.68
N TRP A 24 -33.65 17.78 31.57
CA TRP A 24 -33.65 18.69 32.72
C TRP A 24 -34.95 19.50 32.66
N SER A 25 -35.77 19.40 33.70
CA SER A 25 -37.13 19.96 33.72
C SER A 25 -37.21 21.20 34.61
N GLY A 26 -37.09 22.38 34.00
CA GLY A 26 -37.41 23.69 34.57
C GLY A 26 -36.36 24.33 35.49
N PRO A 27 -36.58 25.58 35.93
CA PRO A 27 -37.67 26.50 35.56
C PRO A 27 -37.30 27.46 34.40
N GLY A 28 -38.15 28.46 34.13
CA GLY A 28 -38.00 29.44 33.05
C GLY A 28 -37.03 30.60 33.34
N PRO A 29 -36.85 31.54 32.39
CA PRO A 29 -35.88 32.62 32.49
C PRO A 29 -36.37 33.80 33.33
N ASP A 30 -35.47 34.39 34.11
CA ASP A 30 -35.66 35.70 34.73
C ASP A 30 -34.85 36.78 33.98
N LYS A 31 -35.15 38.06 34.25
CA LYS A 31 -34.67 39.21 33.46
C LYS A 31 -33.60 40.02 34.19
N ASN A 32 -32.78 40.72 33.38
CA ASN A 32 -31.79 41.73 33.78
C ASN A 32 -30.59 41.10 34.57
N ASP A 33 -29.35 41.57 34.46
CA ASP A 33 -28.91 42.97 34.42
C ASP A 33 -27.88 43.30 33.32
N ASP A 34 -27.71 44.61 33.10
CA ASP A 34 -26.67 45.22 32.28
C ASP A 34 -25.38 45.38 33.10
N HIS A 35 -24.22 45.12 32.49
CA HIS A 35 -23.06 45.98 32.68
C HIS A 35 -22.04 45.79 31.55
N SER A 36 -21.98 46.78 30.67
CA SER A 36 -20.89 46.93 29.69
C SER A 36 -19.64 47.57 30.33
N LEU A 37 -18.46 47.04 30.00
CA LEU A 37 -17.17 47.74 30.10
C LEU A 37 -16.28 47.34 28.93
N ALA A 38 -15.80 48.33 28.18
CA ALA A 38 -14.82 48.17 27.10
C ALA A 38 -13.44 48.64 27.57
N VAL A 39 -12.36 48.03 27.05
CA VAL A 39 -10.98 48.48 27.30
C VAL A 39 -10.16 48.44 26.01
N LYS A 40 -9.77 49.63 25.54
CA LYS A 40 -8.77 50.00 24.52
C LYS A 40 -8.65 51.54 24.51
N PRO A 41 -7.56 52.15 24.00
CA PRO A 41 -6.25 51.62 23.60
C PRO A 41 -5.11 52.35 24.36
N GLU A 42 -4.02 52.69 23.66
CA GLU A 42 -2.84 53.55 23.99
C GLU A 42 -1.50 52.83 24.25
N ASP A 43 -0.34 53.31 23.76
CA ASP A 43 -0.07 54.06 22.50
C ASP A 43 1.45 54.10 22.15
N LYS A 44 1.77 54.36 20.87
CA LYS A 44 2.99 55.04 20.32
C LYS A 44 4.41 54.47 20.64
N GLU A 45 5.50 54.83 19.96
CA GLU A 45 5.80 55.74 18.81
C GLU A 45 6.85 55.02 17.91
N GLU A 46 6.79 55.05 16.57
CA GLU A 46 7.48 55.97 15.62
C GLU A 46 9.03 56.01 15.74
N SER A 47 9.85 56.15 14.68
CA SER A 47 9.66 56.52 13.25
C SER A 47 10.64 55.69 12.36
N ASN A 48 10.95 55.92 11.06
CA ASN A 48 10.68 57.03 10.15
C ASN A 48 10.72 56.65 8.64
N LEU A 49 10.45 57.68 7.81
CA LEU A 49 10.50 57.91 6.36
C LEU A 49 11.82 57.63 5.60
N ASP A 50 11.72 57.34 4.28
CA ASP A 50 11.88 58.37 3.21
C ASP A 50 11.17 57.94 1.89
N LEU A 51 11.13 58.84 0.89
CA LEU A 51 10.27 58.84 -0.30
C LEU A 51 11.03 58.61 -1.64
N GLY A 52 10.31 58.27 -2.72
CA GLY A 52 10.90 58.18 -4.07
C GLY A 52 9.94 57.81 -5.22
N LYS A 53 9.52 58.81 -5.99
CA LYS A 53 8.79 58.78 -7.30
C LYS A 53 9.08 60.12 -8.02
N PRO A 54 8.86 60.34 -9.34
CA PRO A 54 7.68 59.88 -10.11
C PRO A 54 7.91 59.55 -11.62
N GLU A 55 6.80 59.34 -12.37
CA GLU A 55 6.57 59.66 -13.81
C GLU A 55 7.47 59.01 -14.92
N ASP A 56 7.11 58.90 -16.21
CA ASP A 56 5.92 59.36 -16.98
C ASP A 56 5.69 58.51 -18.28
N LYS A 57 4.46 58.50 -18.85
CA LYS A 57 4.09 58.42 -20.31
C LYS A 57 4.58 57.24 -21.21
N GLU A 58 4.05 56.92 -22.42
CA GLU A 58 2.76 57.16 -23.14
C GLU A 58 2.53 56.09 -24.26
N GLU A 59 1.41 56.23 -24.98
CA GLU A 59 0.97 55.72 -26.32
C GLU A 59 2.00 55.36 -27.43
N SER A 60 1.71 54.64 -28.54
CA SER A 60 0.56 53.80 -29.00
C SER A 60 0.84 53.05 -30.36
N ASN A 61 -0.08 52.13 -30.75
CA ASN A 61 -0.58 51.85 -32.13
C ASN A 61 0.25 51.16 -33.28
N LEU A 62 -0.53 50.47 -34.17
CA LEU A 62 -0.32 50.11 -35.61
C LEU A 62 0.71 49.00 -36.02
N ASP A 63 0.60 48.25 -37.15
CA ASP A 63 -0.56 47.72 -37.94
C ASP A 63 -0.14 46.72 -39.08
N LEU A 64 -1.12 46.04 -39.70
CA LEU A 64 -1.18 45.38 -41.06
C LEU A 64 -0.34 44.14 -41.48
N GLY A 65 -0.93 43.33 -42.39
CA GLY A 65 -0.34 42.21 -43.18
C GLY A 65 -0.84 40.81 -42.76
N GLU A 66 -1.76 40.06 -43.41
CA GLU A 66 -2.15 39.86 -44.84
C GLU A 66 -1.03 39.26 -45.73
N GLU A 67 -1.22 38.24 -46.58
CA GLU A 67 -2.34 37.31 -46.93
C GLU A 67 -1.76 36.04 -47.67
N TYR A 68 -2.58 35.16 -48.28
CA TYR A 68 -2.27 34.13 -49.32
C TYR A 68 -1.67 32.77 -48.87
N THR A 69 -2.05 31.57 -49.39
CA THR A 69 -3.26 31.09 -50.13
C THR A 69 -3.37 29.55 -50.02
N GLU A 70 -4.52 28.98 -50.40
CA GLU A 70 -4.71 27.52 -50.62
C GLU A 70 -4.15 27.04 -51.98
N GLU A 71 -3.83 25.74 -52.11
CA GLU A 71 -4.40 24.90 -53.18
C GLU A 71 -4.25 23.36 -52.95
N LYS A 72 -5.34 22.64 -53.26
CA LYS A 72 -5.53 21.33 -53.97
C LYS A 72 -4.41 20.27 -54.10
N LYS A 73 -4.68 18.98 -54.40
CA LYS A 73 -5.80 18.00 -54.20
C LYS A 73 -5.37 16.65 -54.83
N ASP A 74 -6.21 15.61 -54.76
CA ASP A 74 -6.26 14.38 -55.59
C ASP A 74 -5.18 13.29 -55.28
N ASP A 75 -5.39 11.97 -55.39
CA ASP A 75 -6.60 11.09 -55.42
C ASP A 75 -6.17 9.59 -55.21
N LEU A 76 -7.09 8.62 -55.31
CA LEU A 76 -6.90 7.13 -55.37
C LEU A 76 -6.56 6.43 -54.01
N ASP A 77 -6.77 5.14 -53.71
CA ASP A 77 -7.58 3.98 -54.18
C ASP A 77 -7.39 2.83 -53.12
N GLU A 78 -8.21 1.79 -52.88
CA GLU A 78 -9.56 1.34 -53.29
C GLU A 78 -10.15 0.40 -52.17
N ASP A 79 -11.33 -0.19 -52.40
CA ASP A 79 -12.08 -1.26 -51.70
C ASP A 79 -11.39 -2.30 -50.78
N LYS A 80 -12.06 -2.64 -49.66
CA LYS A 80 -12.96 -3.83 -49.61
C LYS A 80 -13.82 -3.96 -48.33
N LYS A 81 -15.10 -4.32 -48.52
CA LYS A 81 -15.96 -4.98 -47.52
C LYS A 81 -15.92 -6.51 -47.70
N ASP A 82 -16.24 -7.24 -46.63
CA ASP A 82 -17.12 -8.41 -46.67
C ASP A 82 -17.86 -8.51 -45.33
N GLU A 83 -19.11 -9.00 -45.35
CA GLU A 83 -20.11 -8.84 -44.30
C GLU A 83 -20.95 -10.13 -44.24
N LEU A 84 -21.13 -10.74 -43.07
CA LEU A 84 -21.88 -12.00 -42.90
C LEU A 84 -22.57 -12.05 -41.53
N ASP A 85 -23.90 -12.19 -41.57
CA ASP A 85 -24.83 -12.15 -40.45
C ASP A 85 -25.11 -13.53 -39.81
N LEU A 86 -26.11 -13.54 -38.93
CA LEU A 86 -26.87 -14.67 -38.37
C LEU A 86 -26.22 -15.36 -37.14
N GLU A 87 -26.96 -15.71 -36.09
CA GLU A 87 -28.42 -15.63 -35.87
C GLU A 87 -28.73 -15.41 -34.36
N ASP A 88 -29.88 -14.81 -34.06
CA ASP A 88 -30.38 -14.53 -32.69
C ASP A 88 -31.75 -15.21 -32.55
N ASP A 89 -31.91 -16.09 -31.55
CA ASP A 89 -33.03 -17.03 -31.48
C ASP A 89 -33.63 -17.11 -30.06
N ASN A 90 -34.96 -17.10 -29.96
CA ASN A 90 -35.67 -16.70 -28.73
C ASN A 90 -37.09 -17.32 -28.66
N HIS A 91 -37.59 -17.54 -27.44
CA HIS A 91 -38.91 -18.12 -27.10
C HIS A 91 -39.05 -19.65 -27.38
N ASP A 92 -39.99 -20.41 -26.79
CA ASP A 92 -41.24 -19.97 -26.12
C ASP A 92 -41.77 -20.82 -24.94
N LYS A 93 -42.38 -20.11 -23.97
CA LYS A 93 -43.57 -20.38 -23.10
C LYS A 93 -43.87 -21.69 -22.30
N ASN A 94 -44.63 -21.45 -21.21
CA ASN A 94 -45.74 -22.24 -20.60
C ASN A 94 -45.46 -23.45 -19.67
N THR A 95 -46.24 -23.75 -18.59
CA THR A 95 -47.07 -22.96 -17.61
C THR A 95 -47.56 -23.88 -16.46
N ASP A 96 -47.91 -23.30 -15.30
CA ASP A 96 -48.85 -23.74 -14.21
C ASP A 96 -48.79 -25.20 -13.65
N ASN A 97 -48.69 -25.46 -12.33
CA ASN A 97 -49.71 -25.19 -11.30
C ASN A 97 -49.27 -25.60 -9.85
N LYS A 98 -49.73 -24.82 -8.84
CA LYS A 98 -50.16 -25.17 -7.45
C LYS A 98 -49.32 -26.03 -6.46
N ALA A 99 -49.09 -25.42 -5.27
CA ALA A 99 -49.29 -25.88 -3.86
C ALA A 99 -49.42 -27.39 -3.52
N ASP A 100 -48.96 -27.88 -2.36
CA ASP A 100 -49.26 -27.35 -1.02
C ASP A 100 -48.34 -27.91 0.13
N SER A 101 -48.45 -27.29 1.32
CA SER A 101 -48.08 -27.78 2.67
C SER A 101 -46.61 -27.75 3.16
N ASN A 102 -46.43 -27.36 4.44
CA ASN A 102 -45.16 -27.32 5.18
C ASN A 102 -44.81 -28.67 5.81
N LYS A 103 -43.51 -28.94 6.07
CA LYS A 103 -43.03 -29.53 7.35
C LYS A 103 -41.51 -29.52 7.59
N ASP A 104 -41.15 -29.55 8.88
CA ASP A 104 -39.93 -30.10 9.50
C ASP A 104 -38.53 -29.45 9.27
N GLU A 105 -38.32 -28.22 9.75
CA GLU A 105 -36.99 -27.60 9.98
C GLU A 105 -36.51 -27.63 11.46
N ASP A 106 -36.07 -28.79 12.00
CA ASP A 106 -35.39 -28.81 13.31
C ASP A 106 -34.20 -29.79 13.45
N GLY A 107 -33.76 -30.45 12.36
CA GLY A 107 -32.63 -31.39 12.40
C GLY A 107 -31.23 -30.78 12.23
N GLU A 108 -31.12 -29.60 11.61
CA GLU A 108 -29.83 -29.12 11.03
C GLU A 108 -28.97 -28.29 12.01
N LYS A 109 -29.60 -27.66 13.01
CA LYS A 109 -29.00 -26.64 13.88
C LYS A 109 -27.90 -27.16 14.82
N ASP A 110 -27.91 -28.45 15.16
CA ASP A 110 -26.91 -29.03 16.06
C ASP A 110 -25.73 -29.67 15.32
N ASN A 111 -25.91 -30.12 14.06
CA ASN A 111 -24.76 -30.51 13.22
C ASN A 111 -23.93 -29.27 12.85
N PHE A 112 -24.57 -28.16 12.48
CA PHE A 112 -23.90 -26.89 12.20
C PHE A 112 -23.10 -26.37 13.40
N LYS A 113 -23.54 -26.59 14.65
CA LYS A 113 -22.75 -26.24 15.84
C LYS A 113 -21.52 -27.13 16.04
N ALA A 114 -21.61 -28.42 15.71
CA ALA A 114 -20.47 -29.32 15.77
C ALA A 114 -19.43 -28.94 14.71
N GLU A 115 -19.89 -28.66 13.49
CA GLU A 115 -19.07 -28.19 12.37
C GLU A 115 -18.42 -26.83 12.66
N ILE A 116 -19.17 -25.85 13.19
CA ILE A 116 -18.63 -24.58 13.68
C ILE A 116 -17.64 -24.80 14.84
N ALA A 117 -17.85 -25.75 15.74
CA ALA A 117 -16.90 -26.02 16.83
C ALA A 117 -15.59 -26.65 16.31
N GLU A 118 -15.65 -27.47 15.26
CA GLU A 118 -14.46 -28.04 14.61
C GLU A 118 -13.72 -26.96 13.81
N LEU A 119 -14.43 -26.17 13.00
CA LEU A 119 -13.89 -24.99 12.30
C LEU A 119 -13.31 -23.95 13.29
N THR A 120 -13.91 -23.77 14.46
CA THR A 120 -13.38 -22.84 15.49
C THR A 120 -12.11 -23.40 16.13
N LYS A 121 -11.92 -24.72 16.24
CA LYS A 121 -10.62 -25.30 16.61
C LYS A 121 -9.57 -25.04 15.53
N GLU A 122 -9.91 -25.21 14.25
CA GLU A 122 -8.99 -24.88 13.16
C GLU A 122 -8.61 -23.39 13.18
N VAL A 123 -9.59 -22.47 13.25
CA VAL A 123 -9.37 -21.02 13.28
C VAL A 123 -8.59 -20.57 14.52
N THR A 124 -8.87 -21.13 15.71
CA THR A 124 -8.11 -20.79 16.94
C THR A 124 -6.71 -21.42 16.98
N GLN A 125 -6.40 -22.39 16.12
CA GLN A 125 -5.01 -22.80 15.84
C GLN A 125 -4.29 -21.83 14.89
N VAL A 126 -5.00 -20.96 14.15
CA VAL A 126 -4.40 -19.90 13.29
C VAL A 126 -3.94 -18.68 14.11
N SER A 127 -3.34 -18.92 15.27
CA SER A 127 -2.07 -18.23 15.54
C SER A 127 -1.13 -18.57 14.37
N TYR A 128 -0.86 -17.62 13.47
CA TYR A 128 -0.04 -17.87 12.28
C TYR A 128 1.36 -18.36 12.66
N ASN A 129 1.55 -19.68 12.71
CA ASN A 129 2.83 -20.34 12.84
C ASN A 129 3.61 -20.20 11.51
N LEU A 130 4.09 -18.98 11.26
CA LEU A 130 5.13 -18.64 10.28
C LEU A 130 6.52 -19.16 10.74
N SER A 131 6.50 -20.40 11.25
CA SER A 131 7.61 -21.32 11.42
C SER A 131 7.55 -22.48 10.41
N GLY A 132 6.56 -22.48 9.49
CA GLY A 132 6.60 -23.32 8.29
C GLY A 132 7.94 -23.13 7.58
N GLU A 133 8.53 -24.23 7.11
CA GLU A 133 9.98 -24.31 6.91
C GLU A 133 10.55 -23.27 5.93
N TYR A 134 11.14 -22.22 6.50
CA TYR A 134 12.33 -21.56 5.97
C TYR A 134 13.31 -22.65 5.49
N GLY A 135 13.62 -22.65 4.20
CA GLY A 135 14.18 -23.77 3.45
C GLY A 135 15.29 -24.53 4.19
N SER A 136 15.04 -25.80 4.51
CA SER A 136 15.88 -26.65 5.35
C SER A 136 17.12 -27.19 4.60
N GLY A 137 17.98 -26.27 4.15
CA GLY A 137 19.25 -26.54 3.45
C GLY A 137 20.45 -25.80 4.04
N LYS A 138 21.66 -26.22 3.62
CA LYS A 138 22.93 -25.53 3.92
C LYS A 138 23.20 -24.34 3.00
N ASP A 139 22.42 -24.21 1.94
CA ASP A 139 22.60 -23.27 0.82
C ASP A 139 21.41 -22.29 0.73
N VAL A 140 20.80 -22.01 1.87
CA VAL A 140 19.74 -21.02 2.07
C VAL A 140 20.19 -20.06 3.19
N ILE A 141 20.30 -18.78 2.85
CA ILE A 141 20.63 -17.69 3.77
C ILE A 141 19.41 -16.83 4.00
N GLU A 142 19.28 -16.24 5.18
CA GLU A 142 18.07 -15.49 5.56
C GLU A 142 16.74 -16.29 5.45
N GLY A 143 16.80 -17.61 5.33
CA GLY A 143 15.66 -18.53 5.46
C GLY A 143 14.94 -18.91 4.18
N ASP A 144 15.00 -18.09 3.15
CA ASP A 144 14.24 -18.20 1.89
C ASP A 144 15.09 -17.75 0.67
N ILE A 145 16.15 -16.94 0.89
CA ILE A 145 17.14 -16.62 -0.13
C ILE A 145 18.04 -17.84 -0.40
N LYS A 146 17.82 -18.49 -1.53
CA LYS A 146 18.66 -19.60 -2.01
C LYS A 146 19.89 -19.07 -2.74
N ILE A 147 21.02 -19.69 -2.46
CA ILE A 147 22.31 -19.39 -3.10
C ILE A 147 22.88 -20.59 -3.83
N THR A 148 23.70 -20.35 -4.85
CA THR A 148 24.44 -21.41 -5.55
C THR A 148 25.62 -21.90 -4.70
N PRO A 149 26.20 -23.09 -4.96
CA PRO A 149 27.38 -23.58 -4.22
C PRO A 149 28.58 -22.62 -4.25
N GLU A 150 28.74 -21.88 -5.35
CA GLU A 150 29.80 -20.89 -5.54
C GLU A 150 29.55 -19.65 -4.67
N GLN A 151 28.32 -19.13 -4.67
CA GLN A 151 27.89 -18.05 -3.76
C GLN A 151 28.01 -18.49 -2.28
N ALA A 152 27.69 -19.75 -1.97
CA ALA A 152 27.85 -20.32 -0.64
C ALA A 152 29.31 -20.48 -0.21
N ALA A 153 30.27 -20.61 -1.15
CA ALA A 153 31.69 -20.59 -0.85
C ALA A 153 32.18 -19.17 -0.53
N ILE A 154 31.76 -18.17 -1.31
CA ILE A 154 32.06 -16.74 -1.07
C ILE A 154 31.49 -16.29 0.29
N PHE A 155 30.21 -16.59 0.55
CA PHE A 155 29.55 -16.24 1.82
C PHE A 155 30.19 -16.91 3.04
N LYS A 156 30.77 -18.11 2.91
CA LYS A 156 31.51 -18.78 4.00
C LYS A 156 32.86 -18.13 4.28
N ARG A 157 33.45 -17.40 3.33
CA ARG A 157 34.78 -16.77 3.46
C ARG A 157 34.71 -15.38 4.08
N GLY A 158 33.78 -14.53 3.65
CA GLY A 158 33.64 -13.15 4.12
C GLY A 158 32.20 -12.67 4.34
N GLY A 159 31.22 -13.58 4.40
CA GLY A 159 29.84 -13.25 4.74
C GLY A 159 29.13 -12.41 3.69
N TRP A 160 28.25 -11.50 4.14
CA TRP A 160 27.49 -10.61 3.26
C TRP A 160 28.38 -9.63 2.51
N ASP A 161 29.38 -9.04 3.17
CA ASP A 161 30.19 -8.00 2.57
C ASP A 161 31.07 -8.56 1.43
N GLU A 162 31.59 -9.80 1.53
CA GLU A 162 32.28 -10.44 0.40
C GLU A 162 31.30 -10.91 -0.70
N LEU A 163 30.14 -11.47 -0.33
CA LEU A 163 29.16 -11.93 -1.32
C LEU A 163 28.63 -10.78 -2.19
N VAL A 164 28.33 -9.62 -1.58
CA VAL A 164 27.80 -8.44 -2.27
C VAL A 164 28.88 -7.67 -3.05
N ASN A 165 30.11 -7.56 -2.51
CA ASN A 165 31.21 -6.87 -3.19
C ASN A 165 31.93 -7.72 -4.24
N SER A 166 31.69 -9.04 -4.30
CA SER A 166 32.16 -9.85 -5.42
C SER A 166 31.55 -9.35 -6.74
N GLU A 167 32.37 -9.25 -7.79
CA GLU A 167 32.03 -8.59 -9.08
C GLU A 167 30.76 -9.17 -9.74
N ALA A 168 30.33 -10.37 -9.34
CA ALA A 168 29.17 -11.07 -9.85
C ALA A 168 27.81 -10.40 -9.52
N TRP A 169 27.70 -9.56 -8.49
CA TRP A 169 26.38 -9.18 -7.93
C TRP A 169 25.91 -7.74 -8.21
N LEU A 170 26.79 -6.74 -8.11
CA LEU A 170 26.39 -5.32 -8.19
C LEU A 170 26.35 -4.77 -9.63
N PHE A 171 27.30 -5.12 -10.50
CA PHE A 171 27.45 -4.52 -11.83
C PHE A 171 26.70 -5.30 -12.92
N ASN A 172 25.46 -4.87 -13.23
CA ASN A 172 24.60 -5.22 -14.38
C ASN A 172 24.26 -6.71 -14.67
N HIS A 173 25.11 -7.68 -14.35
CA HIS A 173 24.93 -9.09 -14.76
C HIS A 173 23.84 -9.82 -13.96
N GLY A 174 23.60 -9.43 -12.70
CA GLY A 174 22.56 -9.98 -11.83
C GLY A 174 21.13 -9.42 -12.07
N LYS A 175 20.91 -8.63 -13.12
CA LYS A 175 19.65 -7.92 -13.39
C LYS A 175 18.82 -8.62 -14.48
N TRP A 176 17.50 -8.68 -14.32
CA TRP A 176 16.60 -9.14 -15.39
C TRP A 176 16.33 -8.05 -16.43
N SER A 177 15.97 -8.46 -17.65
CA SER A 177 15.32 -7.58 -18.62
C SER A 177 13.92 -7.17 -18.13
N ARG A 178 13.41 -6.00 -18.56
CA ARG A 178 12.05 -5.54 -18.20
C ARG A 178 10.96 -6.55 -18.57
N ASN A 179 11.13 -7.22 -19.71
CA ASN A 179 10.38 -8.42 -20.06
C ASN A 179 11.02 -9.64 -19.37
N ILE A 180 10.27 -10.33 -18.51
CA ILE A 180 10.74 -11.49 -17.74
C ILE A 180 9.96 -12.73 -18.20
N PRO A 181 10.57 -13.63 -18.98
CA PRO A 181 9.91 -14.85 -19.42
C PRO A 181 9.73 -15.82 -18.24
N TYR A 182 8.56 -16.46 -18.13
CA TYR A 182 8.30 -17.44 -17.07
C TYR A 182 7.53 -18.68 -17.52
N THR A 183 7.59 -19.72 -16.68
CA THR A 183 6.81 -20.97 -16.76
C THR A 183 6.32 -21.36 -15.37
N ILE A 184 5.20 -22.09 -15.29
CA ILE A 184 4.69 -22.71 -14.06
C ILE A 184 4.76 -24.23 -14.23
N ASN A 185 5.17 -24.96 -13.19
CA ASN A 185 5.23 -26.43 -13.22
C ASN A 185 4.87 -27.02 -11.84
N ARG A 186 3.75 -27.77 -11.77
CA ARG A 186 3.30 -28.47 -10.55
C ARG A 186 3.17 -27.58 -9.30
N VAL A 187 2.74 -26.33 -9.50
CA VAL A 187 2.27 -25.43 -8.43
C VAL A 187 0.74 -25.61 -8.31
N ALA A 188 0.20 -25.61 -7.09
CA ALA A 188 -1.23 -25.80 -6.86
C ALA A 188 -2.05 -24.52 -7.18
N THR A 189 -3.34 -24.68 -7.47
CA THR A 189 -4.20 -23.60 -7.99
C THR A 189 -4.27 -22.37 -7.08
N ARG A 190 -4.22 -22.55 -5.75
CA ARG A 190 -4.24 -21.44 -4.77
C ARG A 190 -2.99 -20.56 -4.90
N GLU A 191 -1.82 -21.19 -4.91
CA GLU A 191 -0.53 -20.53 -5.10
C GLU A 191 -0.37 -19.95 -6.52
N VAL A 192 -0.95 -20.58 -7.55
CA VAL A 192 -1.02 -20.02 -8.92
C VAL A 192 -1.89 -18.76 -8.97
N ASN A 193 -3.03 -18.72 -8.28
CA ASN A 193 -3.88 -17.53 -8.20
C ASN A 193 -3.17 -16.37 -7.48
N ALA A 194 -2.49 -16.67 -6.37
CA ALA A 194 -1.64 -15.71 -5.65
C ALA A 194 -0.46 -15.20 -6.50
N LEU A 195 0.16 -16.06 -7.31
CA LEU A 195 1.18 -15.70 -8.29
C LEU A 195 0.62 -14.77 -9.38
N HIS A 196 -0.56 -15.08 -9.93
CA HIS A 196 -1.20 -14.21 -10.93
C HIS A 196 -1.60 -12.84 -10.34
N ALA A 197 -2.08 -12.78 -9.10
CA ALA A 197 -2.33 -11.52 -8.40
C ALA A 197 -1.04 -10.70 -8.23
N SER A 198 0.03 -11.35 -7.77
CA SER A 198 1.37 -10.76 -7.64
C SER A 198 1.88 -10.21 -8.97
N ILE A 199 1.72 -10.96 -10.07
CA ILE A 199 2.13 -10.54 -11.41
C ILE A 199 1.33 -9.31 -11.90
N ARG A 200 0.00 -9.26 -11.69
CA ARG A 200 -0.83 -8.09 -12.04
C ARG A 200 -0.35 -6.83 -11.32
N MET A 201 -0.11 -6.93 -10.01
CA MET A 201 0.37 -5.81 -9.19
C MET A 201 1.72 -5.26 -9.70
N PHE A 202 2.66 -6.12 -10.12
CA PHE A 202 3.90 -5.67 -10.76
C PHE A 202 3.67 -5.03 -12.13
N HIS A 203 2.74 -5.53 -12.94
CA HIS A 203 2.44 -4.95 -14.27
C HIS A 203 1.85 -3.54 -14.15
N GLU A 204 0.97 -3.33 -13.17
CA GLU A 204 0.34 -2.05 -12.87
C GLU A 204 1.37 -1.01 -12.35
N HIS A 205 2.08 -1.35 -11.28
CA HIS A 205 2.90 -0.41 -10.52
C HIS A 205 4.34 -0.25 -11.04
N THR A 206 4.81 -1.14 -11.93
CA THR A 206 6.17 -1.10 -12.50
C THR A 206 6.18 -1.24 -14.03
N CYS A 207 7.33 -0.99 -14.66
CA CYS A 207 7.57 -1.29 -16.07
C CYS A 207 7.85 -2.79 -16.36
N LEU A 208 7.87 -3.65 -15.34
CA LEU A 208 8.18 -5.08 -15.52
C LEU A 208 7.00 -5.84 -16.13
N ARG A 209 7.30 -6.76 -17.05
CA ARG A 209 6.31 -7.55 -17.77
C ARG A 209 6.70 -9.03 -17.75
N PHE A 210 6.12 -9.75 -16.78
CA PHE A 210 6.15 -11.20 -16.76
C PHE A 210 5.36 -11.77 -17.95
N THR A 211 6.01 -12.56 -18.80
CA THR A 211 5.46 -13.05 -20.07
C THR A 211 5.66 -14.55 -20.24
N THR A 212 4.77 -15.22 -20.96
CA THR A 212 4.88 -16.67 -21.22
C THR A 212 6.15 -17.01 -22.00
N LYS A 213 6.97 -17.91 -21.47
CA LYS A 213 8.26 -18.31 -22.05
C LYS A 213 8.11 -18.95 -23.44
N ARG A 214 8.73 -18.34 -24.45
CA ARG A 214 8.81 -18.84 -25.84
C ARG A 214 10.10 -19.64 -26.08
N SER A 215 10.23 -20.27 -27.25
CA SER A 215 11.39 -21.10 -27.62
C SER A 215 12.73 -20.36 -27.45
N TYR A 216 12.83 -19.15 -28.00
CA TYR A 216 14.05 -18.31 -28.02
C TYR A 216 14.46 -17.72 -26.66
N ASN A 217 13.59 -17.73 -25.64
CA ASN A 217 13.96 -17.27 -24.30
C ASN A 217 14.90 -18.28 -23.63
N ARG A 218 16.20 -17.96 -23.59
CA ARG A 218 17.25 -18.81 -23.02
C ARG A 218 17.23 -18.82 -21.49
N ASP A 219 17.17 -17.65 -20.87
CA ASP A 219 17.14 -17.46 -19.42
C ASP A 219 15.71 -17.06 -19.02
N TYR A 220 15.14 -17.71 -18.00
CA TYR A 220 13.73 -17.54 -17.62
C TYR A 220 13.45 -18.10 -16.22
N ILE A 221 12.38 -17.61 -15.59
CA ILE A 221 11.91 -18.12 -14.29
C ILE A 221 11.02 -19.36 -14.48
N ARG A 222 11.16 -20.36 -13.62
CA ARG A 222 10.20 -21.46 -13.49
C ARG A 222 9.71 -21.54 -12.05
N PHE A 223 8.42 -21.24 -11.86
CA PHE A 223 7.73 -21.48 -10.61
C PHE A 223 7.46 -22.97 -10.45
N VAL A 224 7.84 -23.52 -9.30
CA VAL A 224 7.74 -24.96 -8.95
C VAL A 224 7.22 -25.13 -7.53
N SER A 225 6.70 -26.30 -7.16
CA SER A 225 6.50 -26.67 -5.75
C SER A 225 7.67 -27.55 -5.29
N GLN A 226 8.65 -26.98 -4.55
CA GLN A 226 9.89 -27.68 -4.15
C GLN A 226 10.40 -27.29 -2.76
N GLY A 227 9.64 -27.64 -1.71
CA GLY A 227 10.10 -27.57 -0.31
C GLY A 227 10.18 -26.14 0.22
N GLY A 228 9.07 -25.65 0.77
CA GLY A 228 8.94 -24.28 1.27
C GLY A 228 8.81 -23.22 0.17
N CYS A 229 8.78 -21.96 0.60
CA CYS A 229 8.89 -20.79 -0.26
C CYS A 229 10.37 -20.38 -0.30
N TRP A 230 10.92 -20.21 -1.50
CA TRP A 230 12.30 -19.73 -1.67
C TRP A 230 12.57 -19.27 -3.11
N SER A 231 13.60 -18.45 -3.27
CA SER A 231 13.99 -17.86 -4.55
C SER A 231 15.50 -17.59 -4.59
N TYR A 232 16.07 -17.59 -5.80
CA TYR A 232 17.46 -17.13 -5.96
C TYR A 232 17.52 -15.61 -6.04
N LEU A 233 18.53 -15.02 -5.42
CA LEU A 233 18.73 -13.58 -5.39
C LEU A 233 19.22 -13.02 -6.74
N GLY A 234 18.37 -12.25 -7.40
CA GLY A 234 18.66 -11.65 -8.71
C GLY A 234 18.63 -12.66 -9.86
N LYS A 235 18.93 -12.20 -11.08
CA LYS A 235 19.12 -13.09 -12.23
C LYS A 235 20.42 -13.87 -12.05
N GLN A 236 20.36 -15.19 -12.07
CA GLN A 236 21.56 -16.03 -11.98
C GLN A 236 22.39 -15.97 -13.28
N PRO A 237 23.73 -16.08 -13.20
CA PRO A 237 24.60 -16.01 -14.37
C PRO A 237 24.35 -17.19 -15.35
N PRO A 238 24.64 -17.01 -16.65
CA PRO A 238 24.39 -18.04 -17.68
C PRO A 238 25.01 -19.40 -17.34
N GLY A 239 24.17 -20.39 -17.03
CA GLY A 239 24.61 -21.71 -16.62
C GLY A 239 23.47 -22.56 -16.06
N ARG A 240 23.83 -23.59 -15.28
CA ARG A 240 22.90 -24.58 -14.69
C ARG A 240 21.76 -23.95 -13.88
N TYR A 241 22.02 -22.83 -13.20
CA TYR A 241 21.07 -22.18 -12.29
C TYR A 241 20.20 -21.09 -12.93
N ALA A 242 20.41 -20.77 -14.21
CA ALA A 242 19.66 -19.74 -14.95
C ALA A 242 18.67 -20.32 -15.98
N ARG A 243 18.71 -21.64 -16.23
CA ARG A 243 18.03 -22.28 -17.37
C ARG A 243 17.31 -23.59 -17.00
N PRO A 244 16.20 -23.53 -16.23
CA PRO A 244 15.55 -22.34 -15.67
C PRO A 244 16.21 -21.85 -14.38
N GLN A 245 15.98 -20.58 -14.03
CA GLN A 245 16.06 -20.14 -12.63
C GLN A 245 14.78 -20.59 -11.91
N LEU A 246 14.93 -21.33 -10.80
CA LEU A 246 13.80 -21.84 -10.04
C LEU A 246 13.33 -20.83 -8.99
N VAL A 247 12.01 -20.78 -8.79
CA VAL A 247 11.36 -20.13 -7.65
C VAL A 247 10.36 -21.14 -7.07
N SER A 248 10.44 -21.42 -5.77
CA SER A 248 9.54 -22.37 -5.11
C SER A 248 8.33 -21.67 -4.51
N LEU A 249 7.15 -22.12 -4.93
CA LEU A 249 5.85 -21.81 -4.36
C LEU A 249 5.20 -23.14 -3.95
N ALA A 250 5.67 -23.68 -2.83
CA ALA A 250 5.08 -24.86 -2.20
C ALA A 250 3.73 -24.55 -1.54
N SER A 251 3.05 -25.57 -1.01
CA SER A 251 1.79 -25.40 -0.25
C SER A 251 1.98 -24.36 0.87
N GLY A 252 1.12 -23.34 0.90
CA GLY A 252 1.21 -22.23 1.86
C GLY A 252 1.87 -20.95 1.32
N CYS A 253 2.54 -20.99 0.16
CA CYS A 253 3.14 -19.81 -0.47
C CYS A 253 2.09 -18.95 -1.21
N ASN A 254 1.01 -18.57 -0.50
CA ASN A 254 -0.12 -17.81 -1.01
C ASN A 254 -0.10 -16.34 -0.52
N LEU A 255 -1.23 -15.62 -0.57
CA LEU A 255 -1.30 -14.17 -0.35
C LEU A 255 -0.28 -13.43 -1.24
N ALA A 256 0.60 -12.60 -0.67
CA ALA A 256 1.67 -11.92 -1.39
C ALA A 256 3.02 -12.66 -1.36
N VAL A 257 3.10 -13.87 -0.79
CA VAL A 257 4.37 -14.64 -0.78
C VAL A 257 4.95 -14.84 -2.21
N PRO A 258 4.17 -15.07 -3.27
CA PRO A 258 4.72 -15.11 -4.63
C PRO A 258 5.38 -13.79 -5.07
N ALA A 259 4.91 -12.63 -4.58
CA ALA A 259 5.57 -11.35 -4.83
C ALA A 259 6.89 -11.22 -4.05
N HIS A 260 6.97 -11.73 -2.82
CA HIS A 260 8.20 -11.79 -2.00
C HIS A 260 9.29 -12.59 -2.74
N GLU A 261 8.94 -13.79 -3.23
CA GLU A 261 9.87 -14.63 -3.98
C GLU A 261 10.29 -14.01 -5.33
N ILE A 262 9.37 -13.29 -5.99
CA ILE A 262 9.70 -12.51 -7.20
C ILE A 262 10.64 -11.35 -6.86
N MET A 263 10.45 -10.67 -5.73
CA MET A 263 11.34 -9.58 -5.30
C MET A 263 12.77 -10.07 -5.03
N HIS A 264 12.93 -11.24 -4.42
CA HIS A 264 14.23 -11.92 -4.35
C HIS A 264 14.80 -12.21 -5.76
N ALA A 265 14.01 -12.75 -6.69
CA ALA A 265 14.43 -12.97 -8.07
C ALA A 265 14.81 -11.68 -8.82
N LEU A 266 14.26 -10.52 -8.43
CA LEU A 266 14.61 -9.19 -8.92
C LEU A 266 15.86 -8.60 -8.25
N GLY A 267 16.41 -9.25 -7.22
CA GLY A 267 17.61 -8.82 -6.50
C GLY A 267 17.35 -7.93 -5.29
N ARG A 268 16.18 -8.05 -4.64
CA ARG A 268 15.92 -7.45 -3.33
C ARG A 268 16.26 -8.42 -2.20
N PHE A 269 16.92 -7.88 -1.18
CA PHE A 269 17.09 -8.49 0.13
C PHE A 269 15.91 -8.18 1.04
N HIS A 270 16.00 -8.65 2.29
CA HIS A 270 15.10 -8.25 3.34
C HIS A 270 15.26 -6.81 3.80
N GLU A 271 14.20 -6.22 4.33
CA GLU A 271 14.25 -4.85 4.86
C GLU A 271 15.03 -4.80 6.20
N GLN A 272 14.91 -5.82 7.07
CA GLN A 272 15.70 -5.90 8.30
C GLN A 272 17.17 -6.32 8.10
N SER A 273 17.66 -6.45 6.86
CA SER A 273 19.10 -6.59 6.57
C SER A 273 19.76 -5.25 6.21
N ARG A 274 18.98 -4.17 5.99
CA ARG A 274 19.50 -2.84 5.62
C ARG A 274 20.62 -2.33 6.53
N ALA A 275 21.57 -1.61 5.93
CA ALA A 275 22.68 -0.96 6.65
C ALA A 275 22.21 0.01 7.76
N ASP A 276 21.11 0.73 7.54
CA ASP A 276 20.58 1.77 8.43
C ASP A 276 19.54 1.27 9.45
N ARG A 277 19.16 -0.02 9.40
CA ARG A 277 18.02 -0.58 10.14
C ARG A 277 18.04 -0.32 11.65
N ASP A 278 19.22 -0.22 12.28
CA ASP A 278 19.33 -0.21 13.75
C ASP A 278 18.85 1.12 14.36
N ARG A 279 18.51 2.09 13.50
CA ARG A 279 17.76 3.32 13.82
C ARG A 279 16.24 3.09 13.98
N TYR A 280 15.76 1.93 13.54
CA TYR A 280 14.34 1.59 13.33
C TYR A 280 13.94 0.27 14.00
N VAL A 281 14.84 -0.72 14.07
CA VAL A 281 14.62 -2.00 14.76
C VAL A 281 15.78 -2.36 15.66
N ARG A 282 15.48 -2.98 16.81
CA ARG A 282 16.47 -3.58 17.71
C ARG A 282 16.39 -5.10 17.64
N ILE A 283 17.53 -5.73 17.33
CA ILE A 283 17.66 -7.20 17.30
C ILE A 283 17.94 -7.72 18.72
N LEU A 284 17.11 -8.65 19.19
CA LEU A 284 17.24 -9.30 20.49
C LEU A 284 17.96 -10.65 20.33
N THR A 285 19.29 -10.60 20.20
CA THR A 285 20.15 -11.77 19.96
C THR A 285 19.94 -12.91 20.96
N GLY A 286 19.69 -12.58 22.23
CA GLY A 286 19.38 -13.56 23.28
C GLY A 286 18.09 -14.39 23.08
N ASN A 287 17.25 -14.05 22.09
CA ASN A 287 16.06 -14.82 21.71
C ASN A 287 16.22 -15.61 20.40
N ILE A 288 17.36 -15.51 19.69
CA ILE A 288 17.58 -16.21 18.41
C ILE A 288 17.98 -17.68 18.65
N ARG A 289 17.59 -18.59 17.74
CA ARG A 289 18.07 -19.99 17.70
C ARG A 289 19.57 -20.04 17.39
N SER A 290 20.31 -20.83 18.17
CA SER A 290 21.75 -21.07 17.98
C SER A 290 22.08 -21.44 16.53
N GLY A 291 23.01 -20.71 15.91
CA GLY A 291 23.40 -20.89 14.51
C GLY A 291 22.49 -20.20 13.49
N ARG A 292 21.51 -19.38 13.92
CA ARG A 292 20.65 -18.55 13.05
C ARG A 292 20.87 -17.05 13.22
N GLU A 293 21.83 -16.64 14.05
CA GLU A 293 22.25 -15.24 14.24
C GLU A 293 22.77 -14.61 12.95
N GLY A 294 23.30 -15.42 12.03
CA GLY A 294 23.70 -15.00 10.68
C GLY A 294 22.58 -14.35 9.86
N ASN A 295 21.33 -14.78 10.05
CA ASN A 295 20.14 -14.23 9.37
C ASN A 295 19.76 -12.82 9.86
N PHE A 296 20.50 -12.28 10.84
CA PHE A 296 20.31 -10.94 11.39
C PHE A 296 21.55 -10.07 11.24
N ARG A 297 22.50 -10.43 10.37
CA ARG A 297 23.57 -9.52 9.95
C ARG A 297 23.00 -8.35 9.15
N ARG A 298 23.67 -7.20 9.19
CA ARG A 298 23.40 -6.11 8.25
C ARG A 298 24.19 -6.36 6.97
N GLN A 299 23.69 -5.87 5.85
CA GLN A 299 24.40 -5.80 4.58
C GLN A 299 24.95 -4.38 4.46
N THR A 300 26.24 -4.17 4.75
CA THR A 300 26.81 -2.82 4.89
C THR A 300 26.78 -2.02 3.58
N THR A 301 26.78 -2.74 2.45
CA THR A 301 26.76 -2.24 1.08
C THR A 301 25.38 -2.27 0.42
N SER A 302 24.32 -2.61 1.17
CA SER A 302 22.95 -2.45 0.68
C SER A 302 22.59 -0.96 0.62
N ASP A 303 22.57 -0.39 -0.58
CA ASP A 303 22.02 0.96 -0.74
C ASP A 303 20.53 0.96 -0.40
N SER A 304 20.17 1.81 0.57
CA SER A 304 18.80 2.20 0.91
C SER A 304 18.02 2.83 -0.26
N GLN A 305 18.70 3.19 -1.34
CA GLN A 305 18.20 4.01 -2.46
C GLN A 305 17.64 5.35 -1.96
N SER A 306 18.20 5.82 -0.83
CA SER A 306 17.71 6.91 0.01
C SER A 306 16.24 6.79 0.46
N LEU A 307 15.58 5.65 0.29
CA LEU A 307 14.18 5.46 0.71
C LEU A 307 14.07 5.32 2.24
N PRO A 308 12.96 5.80 2.85
CA PRO A 308 12.65 5.52 4.24
C PRO A 308 12.68 4.03 4.57
N TYR A 309 12.91 3.69 5.84
CA TYR A 309 12.80 2.31 6.32
C TYR A 309 11.34 1.89 6.42
N ASP A 310 10.97 0.76 5.80
CA ASP A 310 9.58 0.31 5.73
C ASP A 310 9.31 -0.94 6.57
N TYR A 311 8.83 -0.73 7.81
CA TYR A 311 8.34 -1.79 8.69
C TYR A 311 7.33 -2.74 8.04
N LEU A 312 6.57 -2.24 7.06
CA LEU A 312 5.46 -2.93 6.41
C LEU A 312 5.85 -3.43 5.01
N SER A 313 7.12 -3.30 4.62
CA SER A 313 7.71 -3.99 3.47
C SER A 313 7.39 -5.49 3.55
N LEU A 314 6.96 -6.05 2.42
CA LEU A 314 6.81 -7.49 2.26
C LEU A 314 8.14 -8.23 2.47
N MET A 315 9.26 -7.54 2.28
CA MET A 315 10.61 -8.04 2.54
C MET A 315 11.03 -7.88 4.00
N HIS A 316 10.19 -7.40 4.92
CA HIS A 316 10.51 -7.38 6.35
C HIS A 316 10.24 -8.76 6.99
N TYR A 317 11.05 -9.18 7.95
CA TYR A 317 10.81 -10.34 8.82
C TYR A 317 9.71 -10.06 9.85
N GLY A 318 9.02 -11.13 10.26
CA GLY A 318 8.15 -11.12 11.43
C GLY A 318 8.91 -10.98 12.75
N ARG A 319 8.24 -10.40 13.75
CA ARG A 319 8.72 -10.16 15.12
C ARG A 319 9.40 -11.35 15.81
N TYR A 320 9.03 -12.57 15.45
CA TYR A 320 9.46 -13.83 16.07
C TYR A 320 10.38 -14.70 15.17
N ALA A 321 10.86 -14.16 14.04
CA ALA A 321 11.72 -14.89 13.10
C ALA A 321 12.88 -15.59 13.82
N PHE A 322 13.08 -16.89 13.54
CA PHE A 322 14.11 -17.73 14.19
C PHE A 322 14.15 -17.69 15.74
N SER A 323 13.04 -17.41 16.42
CA SER A 323 12.98 -17.37 17.89
C SER A 323 13.21 -18.75 18.52
N ARG A 324 14.01 -18.82 19.59
CA ARG A 324 14.30 -20.05 20.36
C ARG A 324 13.34 -20.31 21.53
N ASN A 325 12.54 -19.31 21.90
CA ASN A 325 11.78 -19.29 23.16
C ASN A 325 10.41 -18.60 23.04
N GLY A 326 9.90 -18.43 21.81
CA GLY A 326 8.63 -17.74 21.52
C GLY A 326 8.67 -16.22 21.76
N ARG A 327 9.80 -15.64 22.22
CA ARG A 327 9.93 -14.20 22.47
C ARG A 327 10.43 -13.47 21.22
N PRO A 328 10.16 -12.15 21.08
CA PRO A 328 10.59 -11.38 19.92
C PRO A 328 12.10 -11.44 19.68
N THR A 329 12.50 -11.63 18.42
CA THR A 329 13.88 -11.48 17.94
C THR A 329 14.11 -10.11 17.31
N ILE A 330 13.04 -9.44 16.86
CA ILE A 330 13.04 -8.08 16.33
C ILE A 330 12.03 -7.23 17.11
N VAL A 331 12.42 -6.04 17.55
CA VAL A 331 11.54 -5.06 18.19
C VAL A 331 11.69 -3.69 17.52
N PRO A 332 10.63 -3.15 16.88
CA PRO A 332 10.65 -1.79 16.33
C PRO A 332 10.88 -0.71 17.39
N ILE A 333 11.43 0.43 16.97
CA ILE A 333 11.69 1.61 17.81
C ILE A 333 11.30 2.90 17.07
N PRO A 334 10.86 3.97 17.79
CA PRO A 334 10.68 4.03 19.24
C PRO A 334 9.44 3.26 19.74
N ASP A 335 8.48 2.96 18.86
CA ASP A 335 7.22 2.30 19.22
C ASP A 335 7.28 0.78 18.96
N ALA A 336 7.36 0.01 20.05
CA ALA A 336 7.38 -1.45 20.00
C ALA A 336 6.03 -2.08 19.62
N SER A 337 4.93 -1.33 19.48
CA SER A 337 3.65 -1.85 18.96
C SER A 337 3.65 -2.01 17.44
N VAL A 338 4.50 -1.29 16.72
CA VAL A 338 4.54 -1.26 15.24
C VAL A 338 4.61 -2.67 14.64
N THR A 339 3.77 -2.90 13.64
CA THR A 339 3.65 -4.18 12.93
C THR A 339 4.81 -4.38 11.98
N ILE A 340 5.38 -5.58 11.97
CA ILE A 340 6.49 -5.97 11.09
C ILE A 340 6.31 -7.38 10.56
N GLY A 341 6.65 -7.58 9.28
CA GLY A 341 6.61 -8.88 8.62
C GLY A 341 5.22 -9.37 8.19
N GLN A 342 4.36 -8.45 7.74
CA GLN A 342 3.14 -8.81 7.03
C GLN A 342 3.43 -9.60 5.73
N ARG A 343 2.47 -10.39 5.24
CA ARG A 343 2.60 -11.20 4.01
C ARG A 343 1.39 -11.07 3.07
N ASN A 344 0.62 -9.99 3.23
CA ASN A 344 -0.71 -9.82 2.66
C ASN A 344 -0.68 -9.03 1.34
N ARG A 345 0.29 -8.11 1.19
CA ARG A 345 0.49 -7.29 -0.01
C ARG A 345 1.90 -6.73 -0.11
N VAL A 346 2.25 -6.21 -1.28
CA VAL A 346 3.47 -5.42 -1.53
C VAL A 346 3.24 -3.99 -1.05
N SER A 347 4.26 -3.35 -0.44
CA SER A 347 4.17 -1.96 0.01
C SER A 347 4.44 -0.96 -1.12
N MET A 348 4.16 0.33 -0.87
CA MET A 348 4.55 1.38 -1.80
C MET A 348 6.08 1.49 -1.93
N TYR A 349 6.85 1.37 -0.84
CA TYR A 349 8.31 1.44 -0.90
C TYR A 349 8.95 0.18 -1.50
N ASP A 350 8.33 -1.00 -1.36
CA ASP A 350 8.72 -2.20 -2.12
C ASP A 350 8.66 -1.96 -3.64
N ILE A 351 7.58 -1.31 -4.12
CA ILE A 351 7.44 -0.87 -5.51
C ILE A 351 8.50 0.17 -5.88
N GLN A 352 8.74 1.18 -5.04
CA GLN A 352 9.74 2.20 -5.35
C GLN A 352 11.15 1.60 -5.44
N HIS A 353 11.52 0.64 -4.58
CA HIS A 353 12.78 -0.09 -4.68
C HIS A 353 12.95 -0.85 -6.00
N ILE A 354 11.86 -1.42 -6.54
CA ILE A 354 11.87 -2.06 -7.86
C ILE A 354 11.98 -1.01 -8.97
N ASN A 355 11.19 0.07 -8.90
CA ASN A 355 11.21 1.12 -9.91
C ASN A 355 12.59 1.79 -9.97
N ILE A 356 13.22 2.17 -8.86
CA ILE A 356 14.59 2.74 -8.87
C ILE A 356 15.58 1.80 -9.58
N ARG A 357 15.51 0.47 -9.37
CA ARG A 357 16.43 -0.49 -9.99
C ARG A 357 16.11 -0.84 -11.45
N TYR A 358 14.83 -0.84 -11.87
CA TYR A 358 14.40 -1.35 -13.18
C TYR A 358 13.69 -0.32 -14.08
N CYS A 359 12.99 0.63 -13.47
CA CYS A 359 12.03 1.57 -14.05
C CYS A 359 12.22 2.98 -13.44
N PRO A 360 13.41 3.59 -13.51
CA PRO A 360 13.68 4.86 -12.82
C PRO A 360 12.73 5.98 -13.26
N GLU A 361 12.23 5.93 -14.50
CA GLU A 361 11.15 6.78 -15.05
C GLU A 361 9.76 6.57 -14.39
N ARG A 362 9.69 5.77 -13.33
CA ARG A 362 8.51 5.49 -12.50
C ARG A 362 8.77 5.64 -11.00
N ALA A 363 9.92 6.19 -10.59
CA ALA A 363 10.29 6.30 -9.18
C ALA A 363 9.97 7.69 -8.60
N LEU A 364 9.11 7.71 -7.57
CA LEU A 364 8.59 8.91 -6.90
C LEU A 364 8.43 8.66 -5.39
N ARG A 365 8.69 9.69 -4.57
CA ARG A 365 8.46 9.64 -3.11
C ARG A 365 7.91 10.96 -2.57
N LEU A 366 7.33 10.89 -1.37
CA LEU A 366 6.94 12.06 -0.58
C LEU A 366 7.85 12.17 0.65
N VAL A 367 8.38 13.37 0.91
CA VAL A 367 9.38 13.62 1.98
C VAL A 367 8.92 14.75 2.92
N GLY A 368 9.23 14.64 4.22
CA GLY A 368 8.99 15.69 5.21
C GLY A 368 7.55 15.78 5.76
N GLY A 369 6.62 14.98 5.24
CA GLY A 369 5.25 14.88 5.80
C GLY A 369 5.15 13.92 6.99
N ARG A 370 3.97 13.89 7.64
CA ARG A 370 3.72 13.09 8.85
C ARG A 370 3.28 11.64 8.57
N GLY A 371 3.38 11.18 7.32
CA GLY A 371 3.02 9.84 6.85
C GLY A 371 3.06 9.76 5.33
N SER A 372 2.88 8.56 4.78
CA SER A 372 3.04 8.28 3.33
C SER A 372 2.06 9.00 2.37
N TYR A 373 1.09 9.75 2.90
CA TYR A 373 0.09 10.48 2.13
C TYR A 373 0.39 11.99 1.98
N GLU A 374 1.49 12.50 2.54
CA GLU A 374 1.85 13.91 2.43
C GLU A 374 3.37 14.14 2.42
N GLY A 375 3.81 15.22 1.76
CA GLY A 375 5.21 15.61 1.71
C GLY A 375 5.56 16.48 0.50
N ARG A 376 6.82 16.91 0.44
CA ARG A 376 7.48 17.42 -0.76
C ARG A 376 7.56 16.30 -1.80
N VAL A 377 7.28 16.61 -3.05
CA VAL A 377 7.37 15.66 -4.17
C VAL A 377 8.83 15.55 -4.61
N GLU A 378 9.34 14.32 -4.62
CA GLU A 378 10.66 14.02 -5.19
C GLU A 378 10.56 12.85 -6.17
N VAL A 379 11.28 12.99 -7.28
CA VAL A 379 11.36 12.01 -8.37
C VAL A 379 12.81 11.57 -8.56
N TYR A 380 13.00 10.34 -9.03
CA TYR A 380 14.33 9.79 -9.30
C TYR A 380 14.71 10.04 -10.77
N TRP A 381 15.83 10.70 -11.01
CA TRP A 381 16.30 11.02 -12.35
C TRP A 381 17.83 11.13 -12.37
N ASN A 382 18.46 10.62 -13.44
CA ASN A 382 19.91 10.59 -13.61
C ASN A 382 20.67 10.11 -12.35
N GLU A 383 20.28 8.94 -11.84
CA GLU A 383 20.84 8.25 -10.67
C GLU A 383 20.80 9.00 -9.32
N GLN A 384 19.97 10.04 -9.22
CA GLN A 384 19.76 10.81 -7.98
C GLN A 384 18.28 11.16 -7.76
N TRP A 385 17.95 11.52 -6.52
CA TRP A 385 16.66 12.13 -6.19
C TRP A 385 16.72 13.63 -6.42
N GLY A 386 15.65 14.19 -6.97
CA GLY A 386 15.46 15.64 -7.09
C GLY A 386 14.00 16.06 -6.96
N THR A 387 13.75 17.35 -6.88
CA THR A 387 12.43 17.92 -6.55
C THR A 387 11.62 18.31 -7.79
N VAL A 388 10.34 18.63 -7.59
CA VAL A 388 9.46 19.26 -8.58
C VAL A 388 9.27 20.73 -8.17
N CYS A 389 9.28 21.68 -9.12
CA CYS A 389 8.99 23.08 -8.85
C CYS A 389 7.48 23.36 -8.69
N ASP A 390 7.12 24.39 -7.93
CA ASP A 390 5.74 24.85 -7.73
C ASP A 390 5.23 25.86 -8.77
N ASP A 391 6.05 26.25 -9.75
CA ASP A 391 5.59 27.05 -10.89
C ASP A 391 4.65 26.23 -11.79
N SER A 392 3.49 26.81 -12.11
CA SER A 392 2.30 26.15 -12.70
C SER A 392 1.68 24.99 -11.90
N PHE A 393 2.33 24.46 -10.85
CA PHE A 393 1.93 23.22 -10.17
C PHE A 393 0.58 23.31 -9.44
N ASP A 394 -0.40 22.52 -9.89
CA ASP A 394 -1.82 22.70 -9.55
C ASP A 394 -2.46 21.47 -8.85
N ARG A 395 -3.80 21.50 -8.76
CA ARG A 395 -4.59 20.42 -8.16
C ARG A 395 -4.68 19.18 -9.05
N ASN A 396 -4.58 19.29 -10.36
CA ASN A 396 -4.54 18.17 -11.29
C ASN A 396 -3.20 17.44 -11.25
N ASP A 397 -2.07 18.16 -11.19
CA ASP A 397 -0.75 17.57 -10.96
C ASP A 397 -0.73 16.76 -9.66
N SER A 398 -1.19 17.41 -8.58
CA SER A 398 -1.30 16.79 -7.27
C SER A 398 -2.23 15.58 -7.27
N ARG A 399 -3.28 15.58 -8.10
CA ARG A 399 -4.21 14.46 -8.29
C ARG A 399 -3.55 13.29 -9.01
N VAL A 400 -2.79 13.54 -10.09
CA VAL A 400 -2.03 12.49 -10.78
C VAL A 400 -1.02 11.86 -9.84
N ILE A 401 -0.23 12.67 -9.13
CA ILE A 401 0.76 12.20 -8.15
C ILE A 401 0.08 11.39 -7.03
N CYS A 402 -1.05 11.84 -6.50
CA CYS A 402 -1.76 11.10 -5.45
C CYS A 402 -2.33 9.76 -5.95
N LYS A 403 -2.96 9.72 -7.14
CA LYS A 403 -3.42 8.47 -7.76
C LYS A 403 -2.27 7.51 -8.04
N TYR A 404 -1.16 8.03 -8.56
CA TYR A 404 0.07 7.28 -8.83
C TYR A 404 0.64 6.60 -7.58
N MET A 405 0.51 7.26 -6.43
CA MET A 405 0.92 6.77 -5.12
C MET A 405 -0.16 5.93 -4.41
N GLY A 406 -1.23 5.54 -5.12
CA GLY A 406 -2.29 4.66 -4.61
C GLY A 406 -3.38 5.34 -3.77
N PHE A 407 -3.45 6.68 -3.79
CA PHE A 407 -4.45 7.45 -3.03
C PHE A 407 -5.64 7.91 -3.91
N PRO A 408 -6.87 8.00 -3.35
CA PRO A 408 -8.08 8.19 -4.15
C PRO A 408 -8.18 9.51 -4.92
N ASP A 409 -7.75 10.63 -4.33
CA ASP A 409 -7.63 11.96 -4.97
C ASP A 409 -6.72 12.85 -4.10
N VAL A 410 -6.45 14.08 -4.52
CA VAL A 410 -5.75 15.10 -3.70
C VAL A 410 -6.66 15.73 -2.64
N ALA A 411 -6.10 15.96 -1.44
CA ALA A 411 -6.73 16.68 -0.33
C ALA A 411 -6.19 18.11 -0.14
N ALA A 412 -4.93 18.37 -0.51
CA ALA A 412 -4.38 19.72 -0.68
C ALA A 412 -3.14 19.71 -1.58
N THR A 413 -2.95 20.82 -2.30
CA THR A 413 -1.76 21.18 -3.07
C THR A 413 -1.02 22.27 -2.33
N TYR A 414 0.32 22.24 -2.34
CA TYR A 414 1.15 23.25 -1.70
C TYR A 414 2.40 23.54 -2.54
N GLY A 415 2.70 24.82 -2.71
CA GLY A 415 4.02 25.28 -3.13
C GLY A 415 4.93 25.65 -1.95
N ARG A 416 5.92 26.48 -2.24
CA ARG A 416 6.81 27.20 -1.32
C ARG A 416 7.50 26.30 -0.29
N ALA A 417 7.89 25.10 -0.70
CA ALA A 417 8.60 24.11 0.13
C ALA A 417 7.89 23.79 1.46
N ARG A 418 6.56 23.59 1.41
CA ARG A 418 5.69 23.48 2.60
C ARG A 418 6.11 22.40 3.61
N PHE A 419 6.68 21.29 3.13
CA PHE A 419 7.25 20.20 3.95
C PHE A 419 8.78 20.26 4.06
N GLY A 420 9.34 21.47 4.00
CA GLY A 420 10.77 21.74 3.98
C GLY A 420 11.35 21.75 2.56
N ARG A 421 12.51 22.40 2.41
CA ARG A 421 13.30 22.42 1.17
C ARG A 421 13.95 21.05 0.94
N GLY A 422 14.10 20.68 -0.33
CA GLY A 422 14.90 19.55 -0.79
C GLY A 422 16.37 19.92 -0.97
N THR A 423 17.08 18.99 -1.60
CA THR A 423 18.52 19.07 -1.91
C THR A 423 18.80 18.28 -3.18
N GLY A 424 19.64 18.79 -4.06
CA GLY A 424 19.99 18.15 -5.34
C GLY A 424 19.43 18.92 -6.52
N PRO A 425 19.13 18.27 -7.66
CA PRO A 425 18.52 18.93 -8.81
C PRO A 425 17.02 19.21 -8.56
N ILE A 426 16.50 20.23 -9.27
CA ILE A 426 15.06 20.34 -9.53
C ILE A 426 14.84 19.70 -10.91
N VAL A 427 14.01 18.65 -10.95
CA VAL A 427 13.90 17.73 -12.10
C VAL A 427 12.75 18.09 -13.02
N MET A 428 11.63 18.53 -12.45
CA MET A 428 10.40 18.89 -13.19
C MET A 428 10.00 20.32 -12.86
N ASP A 429 9.51 21.04 -13.88
CA ASP A 429 9.07 22.43 -13.83
C ASP A 429 8.00 22.66 -14.92
N ASP A 430 7.15 23.69 -14.76
CA ASP A 430 5.85 23.85 -15.44
C ASP A 430 5.06 22.53 -15.61
N LEU A 431 4.92 21.69 -14.57
CA LEU A 431 4.06 20.51 -14.65
C LEU A 431 2.60 20.95 -14.84
N ARG A 432 1.91 20.38 -15.83
CA ARG A 432 0.57 20.81 -16.28
C ARG A 432 -0.31 19.61 -16.67
N CYS A 433 -0.53 18.70 -15.73
CA CYS A 433 -1.41 17.54 -15.90
C CYS A 433 -2.88 17.93 -16.13
N ALA A 434 -3.59 17.19 -16.97
CA ALA A 434 -5.05 17.24 -17.12
C ALA A 434 -5.80 16.58 -15.95
N GLY A 435 -5.13 15.74 -15.15
CA GLY A 435 -5.69 15.10 -13.95
C GLY A 435 -6.19 13.66 -14.15
N ASN A 436 -6.01 13.12 -15.35
CA ASN A 436 -6.40 11.76 -15.77
C ASN A 436 -5.20 10.90 -16.22
N GLU A 437 -3.98 11.44 -16.24
CA GLU A 437 -2.77 10.73 -16.60
C GLU A 437 -2.47 9.57 -15.64
N TYR A 438 -1.92 8.50 -16.19
CA TYR A 438 -1.52 7.31 -15.44
C TYR A 438 -0.21 7.49 -14.65
N SER A 439 0.50 8.61 -14.85
CA SER A 439 1.85 8.87 -14.33
C SER A 439 2.17 10.37 -14.43
N PRO A 440 2.81 11.00 -13.42
CA PRO A 440 3.23 12.40 -13.52
C PRO A 440 4.28 12.61 -14.62
N PHE A 441 5.08 11.57 -14.92
CA PHE A 441 6.04 11.56 -16.02
C PHE A 441 5.39 11.57 -17.43
N ALA A 442 4.06 11.46 -17.51
CA ALA A 442 3.30 11.51 -18.77
C ALA A 442 2.53 12.84 -18.97
N CYS A 443 2.59 13.76 -18.01
CA CYS A 443 1.98 15.08 -18.14
C CYS A 443 2.86 16.03 -18.97
N PRO A 444 2.28 17.05 -19.63
CA PRO A 444 3.02 18.18 -20.17
C PRO A 444 3.88 18.86 -19.08
N MET A 445 5.14 19.16 -19.41
CA MET A 445 6.11 19.85 -18.55
C MET A 445 7.23 20.49 -19.39
N ARG A 446 8.09 21.29 -18.77
CA ARG A 446 9.37 21.71 -19.37
C ARG A 446 10.25 20.49 -19.66
N THR A 447 11.26 20.67 -20.52
CA THR A 447 12.36 19.70 -20.66
C THR A 447 12.95 19.38 -19.29
N ILE A 448 13.03 18.10 -18.94
CA ILE A 448 13.49 17.63 -17.62
C ILE A 448 14.86 18.24 -17.28
N GLY A 449 14.98 18.79 -16.07
CA GLY A 449 16.15 19.52 -15.57
C GLY A 449 16.25 20.99 -16.02
N THR A 450 15.35 21.49 -16.88
CA THR A 450 15.34 22.89 -17.34
C THR A 450 14.36 23.73 -16.53
N HIS A 451 14.84 24.34 -15.45
CA HIS A 451 14.03 25.16 -14.54
C HIS A 451 14.62 26.57 -14.31
N ASN A 452 13.79 27.51 -13.85
CA ASN A 452 14.27 28.80 -13.29
C ASN A 452 14.23 28.82 -11.74
N CYS A 453 13.69 27.76 -11.13
CA CYS A 453 13.40 27.66 -9.72
C CYS A 453 14.64 27.43 -8.84
N GLY A 454 14.47 27.65 -7.53
CA GLY A 454 15.36 27.12 -6.49
C GLY A 454 14.53 26.54 -5.34
N HIS A 455 15.10 25.69 -4.48
CA HIS A 455 14.37 24.87 -3.49
C HIS A 455 13.43 25.59 -2.50
N HIS A 456 13.36 26.92 -2.49
CA HIS A 456 12.26 27.64 -1.84
C HIS A 456 10.91 27.46 -2.56
N LYS A 457 10.92 26.97 -3.80
CA LYS A 457 9.78 26.64 -4.68
C LYS A 457 9.43 25.14 -4.74
N ASP A 458 9.98 24.29 -3.87
CA ASP A 458 9.70 22.84 -4.02
C ASP A 458 8.21 22.50 -3.80
N ALA A 459 7.61 21.85 -4.79
CA ALA A 459 6.22 21.42 -4.79
C ALA A 459 5.94 20.33 -3.75
N SER A 460 4.70 20.31 -3.26
CA SER A 460 4.30 19.53 -2.09
C SER A 460 2.83 19.13 -2.21
N VAL A 461 2.51 17.88 -1.86
CA VAL A 461 1.15 17.35 -1.92
C VAL A 461 0.69 16.82 -0.57
N ARG A 462 -0.62 16.80 -0.38
CA ARG A 462 -1.30 15.97 0.61
C ARG A 462 -2.47 15.27 -0.05
N CYS A 463 -2.40 13.95 -0.10
CA CYS A 463 -3.41 13.10 -0.68
C CYS A 463 -4.59 12.88 0.28
N GLN A 464 -5.74 12.51 -0.28
CA GLN A 464 -6.85 11.99 0.50
C GLN A 464 -6.43 10.64 1.10
N LYS A 465 -6.83 10.43 2.35
CA LYS A 465 -6.56 9.19 3.06
C LYS A 465 -7.42 8.08 2.45
N ASN A 466 -6.84 6.88 2.34
CA ASN A 466 -7.50 5.67 1.87
C ASN A 466 -8.50 5.06 2.89
N VAL A 467 -9.05 5.88 3.77
CA VAL A 467 -10.10 5.56 4.75
C VAL A 467 -11.05 6.77 4.88
N ARG A 468 -12.35 6.50 4.96
CA ARG A 468 -13.37 7.52 5.25
C ARG A 468 -14.51 6.94 6.10
N LEU A 469 -15.23 7.82 6.79
CA LEU A 469 -16.44 7.45 7.55
C LEU A 469 -17.67 8.07 6.89
N VAL A 470 -18.65 7.24 6.54
CA VAL A 470 -19.83 7.64 5.74
C VAL A 470 -21.12 7.54 6.56
N ARG A 471 -22.12 8.38 6.24
CA ARG A 471 -23.42 8.51 6.95
C ARG A 471 -23.29 8.72 8.47
N GLY A 472 -22.25 9.43 8.91
CA GLY A 472 -22.07 9.83 10.30
C GLY A 472 -21.62 11.29 10.45
N ARG A 473 -20.77 11.60 11.44
CA ARG A 473 -20.30 12.96 11.72
C ARG A 473 -18.79 12.96 11.94
N VAL A 474 -18.09 13.93 11.34
CA VAL A 474 -16.63 14.12 11.47
C VAL A 474 -16.36 15.56 11.92
N ASN A 475 -15.54 15.74 12.96
CA ASN A 475 -15.07 17.03 13.46
C ASN A 475 -13.82 16.84 14.36
N SER A 476 -13.11 17.90 14.70
CA SER A 476 -11.83 17.85 15.44
C SER A 476 -11.84 17.15 16.82
N ARG A 477 -13.01 16.85 17.41
CA ARG A 477 -13.11 16.10 18.68
C ARG A 477 -13.58 14.65 18.49
N VAL A 478 -14.43 14.38 17.51
CA VAL A 478 -15.05 13.06 17.30
C VAL A 478 -15.36 12.80 15.84
N ALA A 479 -15.10 11.58 15.40
CA ALA A 479 -15.61 11.03 14.15
C ALA A 479 -16.45 9.77 14.40
N TYR A 480 -17.47 9.53 13.58
CA TYR A 480 -18.14 8.22 13.48
C TYR A 480 -18.82 8.06 12.12
N GLY A 481 -19.06 6.81 11.73
CA GLY A 481 -19.80 6.43 10.51
C GLY A 481 -19.48 4.99 10.09
N ARG A 482 -20.08 4.52 8.99
CA ARG A 482 -19.68 3.28 8.31
C ARG A 482 -18.26 3.46 7.78
N LEU A 483 -17.41 2.46 7.98
CA LEU A 483 -16.06 2.47 7.46
C LEU A 483 -16.07 2.14 5.97
N GLU A 484 -15.42 2.98 5.18
CA GLU A 484 -15.06 2.69 3.79
C GLU A 484 -13.57 2.89 3.57
N VAL A 485 -12.98 1.99 2.78
CA VAL A 485 -11.55 1.91 2.46
C VAL A 485 -11.32 2.11 0.97
N TYR A 486 -10.14 2.59 0.60
CA TYR A 486 -9.68 2.65 -0.79
C TYR A 486 -8.54 1.65 -1.00
N ALA A 487 -8.73 0.71 -1.93
CA ALA A 487 -7.78 -0.32 -2.31
C ALA A 487 -8.02 -0.72 -3.78
N GLU A 488 -6.96 -1.14 -4.49
CA GLU A 488 -7.06 -1.60 -5.89
C GLU A 488 -7.81 -0.61 -6.81
N GLY A 489 -7.49 0.68 -6.69
CA GLY A 489 -8.10 1.75 -7.50
C GLY A 489 -9.54 2.13 -7.14
N ARG A 490 -10.21 1.43 -6.21
CA ARG A 490 -11.65 1.59 -5.91
C ARG A 490 -11.95 1.81 -4.42
N TRP A 491 -13.07 2.48 -4.15
CA TRP A 491 -13.66 2.58 -2.80
C TRP A 491 -14.57 1.38 -2.52
N GLY A 492 -14.62 0.96 -1.27
CA GLY A 492 -15.50 -0.12 -0.82
C GLY A 492 -15.68 -0.16 0.69
N THR A 493 -16.47 -1.12 1.15
CA THR A 493 -16.82 -1.34 2.56
C THR A 493 -15.90 -2.38 3.22
N VAL A 494 -16.02 -2.52 4.54
CA VAL A 494 -15.25 -3.48 5.35
C VAL A 494 -16.24 -4.29 6.18
N CYS A 495 -16.08 -5.61 6.24
CA CYS A 495 -16.93 -6.47 7.07
C CYS A 495 -16.62 -6.33 8.57
N ASP A 496 -17.59 -6.67 9.42
CA ASP A 496 -17.45 -6.71 10.87
C ASP A 496 -17.00 -8.07 11.45
N ASP A 497 -16.86 -9.10 10.60
CA ASP A 497 -16.24 -10.39 10.99
C ASP A 497 -14.79 -10.18 11.44
N LEU A 498 -14.51 -10.66 12.66
CA LEU A 498 -13.30 -10.48 13.47
C LEU A 498 -12.86 -9.03 13.79
N PHE A 499 -13.50 -8.00 13.20
CA PHE A 499 -13.10 -6.60 13.34
C PHE A 499 -13.27 -6.08 14.77
N ASP A 500 -12.16 -5.74 15.43
CA ASP A 500 -12.12 -5.37 16.84
C ASP A 500 -11.72 -3.90 17.09
N ILE A 501 -11.51 -3.55 18.36
CA ILE A 501 -11.17 -2.17 18.74
C ILE A 501 -9.78 -1.75 18.26
N ASN A 502 -8.84 -2.67 18.06
CA ASN A 502 -7.50 -2.44 17.52
C ASN A 502 -7.55 -2.08 16.03
N ASP A 503 -8.42 -2.71 15.25
CA ASP A 503 -8.72 -2.30 13.86
C ASP A 503 -9.24 -0.87 13.82
N ALA A 504 -10.20 -0.55 14.70
CA ALA A 504 -10.68 0.81 14.86
C ALA A 504 -9.58 1.77 15.36
N HIS A 505 -8.65 1.35 16.22
CA HIS A 505 -7.52 2.17 16.65
C HIS A 505 -6.62 2.55 15.47
N VAL A 506 -6.33 1.60 14.57
CA VAL A 506 -5.58 1.86 13.32
C VAL A 506 -6.34 2.85 12.45
N VAL A 507 -7.62 2.59 12.15
CA VAL A 507 -8.47 3.47 11.32
C VAL A 507 -8.54 4.89 11.89
N CYS A 508 -8.72 5.01 13.21
CA CYS A 508 -8.81 6.32 13.87
C CYS A 508 -7.48 7.07 13.86
N ARG A 509 -6.35 6.40 14.13
CA ARG A 509 -5.01 6.99 13.99
C ARG A 509 -4.74 7.43 12.55
N GLN A 510 -5.07 6.59 11.57
CA GLN A 510 -4.94 6.87 10.15
C GLN A 510 -5.78 8.11 9.77
N LEU A 511 -7.04 8.20 10.21
CA LEU A 511 -7.89 9.38 10.03
C LEU A 511 -7.32 10.65 10.69
N GLY A 512 -6.58 10.52 11.79
CA GLY A 512 -5.92 11.62 12.52
C GLY A 512 -6.48 11.89 13.91
N TYR A 513 -7.14 10.91 14.52
CA TYR A 513 -7.66 10.93 15.88
C TYR A 513 -6.77 10.09 16.80
N ARG A 514 -6.66 10.46 18.08
CA ARG A 514 -5.82 9.73 19.04
C ARG A 514 -6.21 8.26 19.18
N ARG A 515 -7.50 7.93 19.17
CA ARG A 515 -7.96 6.53 19.34
C ARG A 515 -9.38 6.27 18.84
N ALA A 516 -9.72 5.00 18.70
CA ALA A 516 -11.10 4.56 18.74
C ALA A 516 -11.70 4.71 20.15
N SER A 517 -13.03 4.82 20.20
CA SER A 517 -13.81 4.59 21.43
C SER A 517 -14.80 3.43 21.28
N CYS A 518 -15.21 3.10 20.04
CA CYS A 518 -16.21 2.08 19.74
C CYS A 518 -16.05 1.50 18.33
N VAL A 519 -16.33 0.20 18.22
CA VAL A 519 -16.76 -0.48 17.00
C VAL A 519 -18.28 -0.64 17.06
N TYR A 520 -18.92 -0.66 15.90
CA TYR A 520 -20.33 -1.01 15.76
C TYR A 520 -20.49 -1.97 14.58
N PRO A 521 -20.82 -3.25 14.84
CA PRO A 521 -21.21 -4.19 13.79
C PRO A 521 -22.62 -3.86 13.26
N ARG A 522 -23.06 -4.66 12.29
CA ARG A 522 -24.39 -4.74 11.68
C ARG A 522 -24.85 -3.45 10.99
N ALA A 523 -23.95 -2.84 10.21
CA ALA A 523 -24.24 -1.69 9.35
C ALA A 523 -24.95 -0.53 10.08
N ARG A 524 -24.50 -0.19 11.31
CA ARG A 524 -25.17 0.77 12.20
C ARG A 524 -25.46 2.14 11.57
N TYR A 525 -24.60 2.61 10.66
CA TYR A 525 -24.80 3.87 9.92
C TYR A 525 -25.36 3.63 8.49
N GLY A 526 -26.16 2.58 8.36
CA GLY A 526 -26.78 2.10 7.13
C GLY A 526 -25.82 1.26 6.27
N ARG A 527 -26.39 0.35 5.49
CA ARG A 527 -25.69 -0.49 4.52
C ARG A 527 -25.04 0.34 3.41
N GLY A 528 -23.88 -0.09 2.93
CA GLY A 528 -23.18 0.41 1.77
C GLY A 528 -23.81 -0.05 0.45
N THR A 529 -23.20 0.41 -0.64
CA THR A 529 -23.57 0.11 -2.03
C THR A 529 -22.32 0.00 -2.92
N LEU A 530 -21.15 -0.19 -2.30
CA LEU A 530 -19.84 -0.34 -2.91
C LEU A 530 -19.28 -1.69 -2.45
N PRO A 531 -18.52 -2.43 -3.27
CA PRO A 531 -18.03 -3.77 -2.93
C PRO A 531 -17.42 -3.85 -1.52
N ILE A 532 -17.60 -4.98 -0.84
CA ILE A 532 -16.84 -5.26 0.38
C ILE A 532 -15.41 -5.56 -0.08
N LEU A 533 -14.43 -4.80 0.42
CA LEU A 533 -13.02 -4.90 0.00
C LEU A 533 -12.12 -5.50 1.06
N MET A 534 -12.51 -5.47 2.34
CA MET A 534 -11.74 -6.06 3.42
C MET A 534 -12.65 -6.84 4.36
N ASP A 535 -12.11 -7.95 4.84
CA ASP A 535 -12.80 -8.97 5.62
C ASP A 535 -11.79 -9.66 6.55
N ASN A 536 -12.28 -10.25 7.65
CA ASN A 536 -11.49 -10.87 8.73
C ASN A 536 -10.28 -10.02 9.16
N VAL A 537 -10.47 -8.70 9.27
CA VAL A 537 -9.42 -7.73 9.58
C VAL A 537 -9.01 -7.90 11.04
N GLN A 538 -7.70 -8.06 11.27
CA GLN A 538 -7.12 -8.37 12.59
C GLN A 538 -5.83 -7.56 12.81
N CYS A 539 -5.97 -6.25 12.89
CA CYS A 539 -4.89 -5.32 13.23
C CYS A 539 -4.34 -5.58 14.64
N THR A 540 -3.02 -5.50 14.82
CA THR A 540 -2.39 -5.51 16.15
C THR A 540 -2.54 -4.17 16.89
N GLY A 541 -3.02 -3.13 16.21
CA GLY A 541 -3.13 -1.77 16.73
C GLY A 541 -1.89 -0.90 16.44
N GLY A 542 -0.82 -1.47 15.89
CA GLY A 542 0.43 -0.77 15.54
C GLY A 542 0.53 -0.32 14.07
N GLU A 543 -0.42 -0.69 13.21
CA GLU A 543 -0.33 -0.51 11.77
C GLU A 543 -0.48 0.96 11.32
N ALA A 544 0.27 1.37 10.30
CA ALA A 544 0.19 2.74 9.76
C ALA A 544 -1.12 3.03 8.99
N GLN A 545 -1.77 1.99 8.46
CA GLN A 545 -3.04 2.04 7.72
C GLN A 545 -3.78 0.71 7.91
N ILE A 546 -5.12 0.71 7.88
CA ILE A 546 -5.92 -0.52 8.00
C ILE A 546 -5.57 -1.55 6.93
N THR A 547 -5.28 -1.10 5.70
CA THR A 547 -4.84 -1.95 4.60
C THR A 547 -3.61 -2.78 4.97
N HIS A 548 -2.72 -2.30 5.86
CA HIS A 548 -1.52 -3.03 6.25
C HIS A 548 -1.74 -4.14 7.30
N CYS A 549 -2.97 -4.29 7.81
CA CYS A 549 -3.30 -5.34 8.78
C CYS A 549 -3.43 -6.72 8.11
N PRO A 550 -3.33 -7.80 8.90
CA PRO A 550 -3.96 -9.10 8.60
C PRO A 550 -5.41 -8.93 8.14
N SER A 551 -5.75 -9.57 7.03
CA SER A 551 -7.10 -9.60 6.44
C SER A 551 -7.20 -10.76 5.43
N THR A 552 -8.42 -11.14 5.04
CA THR A 552 -8.70 -11.85 3.78
C THR A 552 -8.13 -11.04 2.58
N PRO A 553 -7.81 -11.65 1.42
CA PRO A 553 -7.46 -10.91 0.21
C PRO A 553 -8.50 -9.85 -0.18
N ILE A 554 -8.07 -8.82 -0.90
CA ILE A 554 -8.95 -7.68 -1.21
C ILE A 554 -10.09 -8.14 -2.13
N GLY A 555 -11.32 -7.94 -1.66
CA GLY A 555 -12.53 -8.37 -2.36
C GLY A 555 -12.87 -9.87 -2.26
N GLU A 556 -12.10 -10.67 -1.53
CA GLU A 556 -12.52 -12.00 -1.08
C GLU A 556 -13.23 -11.85 0.28
N HIS A 557 -14.50 -12.29 0.37
CA HIS A 557 -15.31 -12.25 1.58
C HIS A 557 -16.50 -13.22 1.48
N ASN A 558 -17.07 -13.61 2.62
CA ASN A 558 -18.38 -14.30 2.75
C ASN A 558 -19.53 -13.34 3.11
N CYS A 559 -19.21 -12.15 3.64
CA CYS A 559 -20.15 -11.18 4.20
C CYS A 559 -21.15 -10.57 3.20
N ARG A 560 -22.24 -9.99 3.74
CA ARG A 560 -23.18 -9.13 3.00
C ARG A 560 -23.11 -7.70 3.57
N HIS A 561 -23.71 -6.71 2.90
CA HIS A 561 -23.77 -5.33 3.46
C HIS A 561 -24.62 -5.19 4.74
N SER A 562 -25.21 -6.27 5.24
CA SER A 562 -25.70 -6.33 6.63
C SER A 562 -24.57 -6.21 7.64
N GLU A 563 -23.40 -6.77 7.33
CA GLU A 563 -22.20 -6.86 8.15
C GLU A 563 -21.20 -5.71 7.91
N ASP A 564 -21.59 -4.61 7.26
CA ASP A 564 -20.68 -3.46 7.08
C ASP A 564 -20.29 -2.83 8.43
N VAL A 565 -18.99 -2.85 8.76
CA VAL A 565 -18.51 -2.31 10.03
C VAL A 565 -18.58 -0.79 10.08
N SER A 566 -18.78 -0.26 11.29
CA SER A 566 -18.77 1.17 11.56
C SER A 566 -17.90 1.47 12.78
N VAL A 567 -17.18 2.58 12.78
CA VAL A 567 -16.26 2.93 13.88
C VAL A 567 -16.58 4.31 14.46
N ARG A 568 -16.07 4.58 15.67
CA ARG A 568 -16.08 5.89 16.31
C ARG A 568 -14.70 6.24 16.87
N CYS A 569 -14.20 7.39 16.46
CA CYS A 569 -12.90 7.94 16.82
C CYS A 569 -13.06 9.13 17.75
N VAL A 570 -12.12 9.29 18.69
CA VAL A 570 -12.03 10.42 19.61
C VAL A 570 -10.59 10.88 19.76
N ASN A 571 -10.42 12.17 20.08
CA ASN A 571 -9.16 12.69 20.61
C ASN A 571 -9.08 12.53 22.15
#